data_AF-A0A484FB10-F1
#
_entry.id   AF-A0A484FB10-F1
#
_cell.length_a   1.000
_cell.length_b   1.000
_cell.length_c   1.000
_cell.angle_alpha   90.00
_cell.angle_beta   90.00
_cell.angle_gamma   90.00
#
_symmetry.space_group_name_H-M   'P 1'
#
loop_
_entity.id
_entity.type
_entity.pdbx_description
1 polymer ?
#
loop_
_entity_poly.entity_id
_entity_poly.type
_entity_poly.pdbx_seq_one_letter_code
_entity_poly.pdbx_strand_id
1 'polypeptide(L)'
;MLRRRLAWTFTYLSDRQISISMGQAFWSRGPALSARFTADDFPSLQPQNSSGEDFASLLQAQVELTTLFGNAHDILFASKKRTAELMIRGDCTKYIDDASRAVVAWDFAWDQLTVSPYRLDPFQGLEPEIIKG
;
A
#
# COMPACT_ATOMS: atom_id res chain seq x y z
N MET A 1 -7.41 11.96 18.47
CA MET A 1 -8.02 11.06 17.47
C MET A 1 -7.09 10.77 16.30
N LEU A 2 -6.39 11.77 15.73
CA LEU A 2 -5.45 11.61 14.61
C LEU A 2 -4.31 10.59 14.84
N ARG A 3 -3.60 10.66 15.97
CA ARG A 3 -2.51 9.70 16.31
C ARG A 3 -2.97 8.24 16.34
N ARG A 4 -4.21 8.00 16.79
CA ARG A 4 -4.79 6.65 16.82
C ARG A 4 -5.12 6.15 15.41
N ARG A 5 -5.64 7.02 14.54
CA ARG A 5 -5.86 6.70 13.12
C ARG A 5 -4.54 6.39 12.43
N LEU A 6 -3.52 7.23 12.62
CA LEU A 6 -2.19 7.03 12.05
C LEU A 6 -1.54 5.72 12.50
N ALA A 7 -1.53 5.45 13.81
CA ALA A 7 -1.01 4.20 14.36
C ALA A 7 -1.73 2.99 13.77
N TRP A 8 -3.06 3.08 13.66
CA TRP A 8 -3.87 2.03 13.07
C TRP A 8 -3.57 1.83 11.57
N THR A 9 -3.42 2.91 10.79
CA THR A 9 -3.02 2.84 9.37
C THR A 9 -1.67 2.15 9.21
N PHE A 10 -0.66 2.50 10.01
CA PHE A 10 0.63 1.84 9.93
C PHE A 10 0.56 0.37 10.33
N THR A 11 -0.19 0.02 11.37
CA THR A 11 -0.43 -1.39 11.72
C THR A 11 -1.09 -2.14 10.56
N TYR A 12 -2.10 -1.55 9.93
CA TYR A 12 -2.77 -2.12 8.76
C TYR A 12 -1.80 -2.31 7.58
N LEU A 13 -1.00 -1.29 7.24
CA LEU A 13 -0.03 -1.35 6.15
C LEU A 13 1.01 -2.45 6.40
N SER A 14 1.59 -2.50 7.59
CA SER A 14 2.58 -3.51 7.95
C SER A 14 2.00 -4.93 7.93
N ASP A 15 0.82 -5.14 8.50
CA ASP A 15 0.11 -6.43 8.49
C ASP A 15 -0.11 -6.92 7.04
N ARG A 16 -0.55 -6.02 6.15
CA ARG A 16 -0.80 -6.33 4.75
C ARG A 16 0.47 -6.64 3.98
N GLN A 17 1.50 -5.81 4.12
CA GLN A 17 2.79 -6.00 3.44
C GLN A 17 3.43 -7.35 3.84
N ILE A 18 3.40 -7.67 5.13
CA ILE A 18 3.89 -8.94 5.66
C ILE A 18 3.07 -10.10 5.09
N SER A 19 1.74 -10.02 5.15
CA SER A 19 0.85 -11.10 4.68
C SER A 19 1.03 -11.38 3.18
N ILE A 20 1.11 -10.33 2.37
CA ILE A 20 1.38 -10.44 0.92
C ILE A 20 2.73 -11.12 0.69
N SER A 21 3.76 -10.71 1.44
CA SER A 21 5.10 -11.30 1.31
C SER A 21 5.13 -12.78 1.72
N MET A 22 4.30 -13.18 2.68
CA MET A 22 4.19 -14.58 3.12
C MET A 22 3.19 -15.42 2.31
N GLY A 23 2.45 -14.81 1.37
CA GLY A 23 1.38 -15.50 0.64
C GLY A 23 0.24 -16.00 1.55
N GLN A 24 0.05 -15.38 2.72
CA GLN A 24 -0.93 -15.81 3.72
C GLN A 24 -2.23 -15.01 3.62
N ALA A 25 -3.35 -15.67 3.95
CA ALA A 25 -4.63 -15.00 4.05
C ALA A 25 -4.64 -14.00 5.22
N PHE A 26 -5.28 -12.84 5.00
CA PHE A 26 -5.25 -11.72 5.93
C PHE A 26 -5.97 -12.01 7.25
N TRP A 27 -5.28 -11.74 8.37
CA TRP A 27 -5.85 -11.87 9.73
C TRP A 27 -6.95 -10.83 10.03
N SER A 28 -6.93 -9.70 9.33
CA SER A 28 -8.00 -8.71 9.40
C SER A 28 -8.43 -8.26 8.01
N ARG A 29 -9.73 -8.26 7.72
CA ARG A 29 -10.27 -7.60 6.51
C ARG A 29 -10.31 -6.07 6.64
N GLY A 30 -9.65 -5.52 7.67
CA GLY A 30 -9.87 -4.16 8.16
C GLY A 30 -11.35 -3.90 8.50
N PRO A 31 -11.71 -2.75 9.07
CA PRO A 31 -12.95 -2.13 8.65
C PRO A 31 -12.87 -2.04 7.13
N ALA A 32 -13.94 -2.37 6.42
CA ALA A 32 -13.98 -2.05 4.98
C ALA A 32 -13.43 -0.63 4.80
N LEU A 33 -12.58 -0.41 3.81
CA LEU A 33 -12.10 0.91 3.32
C LEU A 33 -13.26 1.82 2.85
N SER A 34 -14.45 1.68 3.46
CA SER A 34 -15.65 2.49 3.36
C SER A 34 -15.48 3.89 3.95
N ALA A 35 -14.49 4.12 4.81
CA ALA A 35 -14.01 5.46 5.05
C ALA A 35 -12.97 5.75 3.98
N ARG A 36 -13.34 6.51 2.94
CA ARG A 36 -12.40 7.06 1.95
C ARG A 36 -11.23 7.68 2.71
N PHE A 37 -10.09 7.00 2.69
CA PHE A 37 -8.87 7.49 3.33
C PHE A 37 -8.31 8.57 2.44
N THR A 38 -8.31 9.81 2.91
CA THR A 38 -7.89 10.96 2.12
C THR A 38 -6.78 11.73 2.82
N ALA A 39 -5.96 12.45 2.07
CA ALA A 39 -4.93 13.34 2.62
C ALA A 39 -5.52 14.35 3.61
N ASP A 40 -6.79 14.77 3.40
CA ASP A 40 -7.53 15.67 4.28
C ASP A 40 -7.77 15.10 5.69
N ASP A 41 -7.72 13.78 5.87
CA ASP A 41 -7.79 13.14 7.18
C ASP A 41 -6.55 13.39 8.05
N PHE A 42 -5.44 13.88 7.45
CA PHE A 42 -4.13 14.05 8.08
C PHE A 42 -3.55 15.47 7.90
N PRO A 43 -4.21 16.52 8.43
CA PRO A 43 -3.75 17.90 8.25
C PRO A 43 -2.35 18.16 8.84
N SER A 44 -1.91 17.38 9.84
CA SER A 44 -0.55 17.51 10.39
C SER A 44 0.55 16.93 9.50
N LEU A 45 0.18 16.15 8.47
CA LEU A 45 1.08 15.53 7.50
C LEU A 45 1.07 16.25 6.15
N GLN A 46 0.20 17.25 5.99
CA GLN A 46 0.18 18.11 4.81
C GLN A 46 1.43 19.01 4.78
N PRO A 47 1.87 19.43 3.58
CA PRO A 47 3.05 20.27 3.45
C PRO A 47 2.81 21.63 4.11
N GLN A 48 3.71 22.04 5.01
CA GLN A 48 3.60 23.33 5.71
C GLN A 48 4.05 24.51 4.85
N ASN A 49 4.79 24.24 3.76
CA ASN A 49 5.27 25.22 2.80
C ASN A 49 5.27 24.59 1.39
N SER A 50 5.38 25.41 0.35
CA SER A 50 5.33 24.96 -1.06
C SER A 50 6.49 24.05 -1.48
N SER A 51 7.54 23.95 -0.65
CA SER A 51 8.68 23.05 -0.82
C SER A 51 8.64 21.83 0.11
N GLY A 52 7.57 21.69 0.89
CA GLY A 52 7.43 20.67 1.92
C GLY A 52 6.97 19.35 1.35
N GLU A 53 7.38 18.24 1.98
CA GLU A 53 6.92 16.92 1.58
C GLU A 53 5.44 16.74 1.95
N ASP A 54 4.63 16.29 0.98
CA ASP A 54 3.23 15.95 1.22
C ASP A 54 3.11 14.50 1.73
N PHE A 55 3.34 14.32 3.03
CA PHE A 55 3.24 13.02 3.69
C PHE A 55 1.80 12.51 3.76
N ALA A 56 0.81 13.40 3.71
CA ALA A 56 -0.59 13.01 3.73
C ALA A 56 -0.96 12.32 2.41
N SER A 57 -0.58 12.90 1.28
CA SER A 57 -0.74 12.30 -0.05
C SER A 57 0.10 11.03 -0.21
N LEU A 58 1.34 11.01 0.28
CA LEU A 58 2.17 9.79 0.29
C LEU A 58 1.50 8.64 1.04
N LEU A 59 0.97 8.92 2.23
CA LEU A 59 0.28 7.91 3.03
C LEU A 59 -1.00 7.43 2.34
N GLN A 60 -1.75 8.32 1.70
CA GLN A 60 -2.93 7.95 0.91
C GLN A 60 -2.54 7.04 -0.26
N ALA A 61 -1.56 7.45 -1.06
CA ALA A 61 -1.05 6.66 -2.19
C ALA A 61 -0.64 5.25 -1.75
N GLN A 62 0.07 5.14 -0.61
CA GLN A 62 0.52 3.85 -0.07
C GLN A 62 -0.64 2.94 0.38
N VAL A 63 -1.69 3.52 0.98
CA VAL A 63 -2.90 2.77 1.38
C VAL A 63 -3.67 2.29 0.15
N GLU A 64 -3.82 3.13 -0.87
CA GLU A 64 -4.46 2.76 -2.14
C GLU A 64 -3.70 1.63 -2.84
N LEU A 65 -2.37 1.73 -2.96
CA LEU A 65 -1.54 0.70 -3.57
C LEU A 65 -1.62 -0.63 -2.81
N THR A 66 -1.53 -0.58 -1.48
CA THR A 66 -1.64 -1.77 -0.63
C THR A 66 -3.01 -2.45 -0.80
N THR A 67 -4.06 -1.67 -1.01
CA THR A 67 -5.40 -2.18 -1.30
C THR A 67 -5.45 -2.88 -2.65
N LEU A 68 -4.86 -2.30 -3.70
CA LEU A 68 -4.77 -2.92 -5.02
C LEU A 68 -4.06 -4.28 -4.95
N PHE A 69 -2.92 -4.35 -4.25
CA PHE A 69 -2.20 -5.61 -4.05
C PHE A 69 -3.00 -6.59 -3.18
N GLY A 70 -3.70 -6.12 -2.15
CA GLY A 70 -4.59 -6.97 -1.36
C GLY A 70 -5.68 -7.62 -2.21
N ASN A 71 -6.30 -6.86 -3.12
CA ASN A 71 -7.33 -7.37 -4.03
C ASN A 71 -6.75 -8.40 -5.02
N ALA A 72 -5.59 -8.12 -5.62
CA ALA A 72 -4.91 -9.05 -6.52
C ALA A 72 -4.50 -10.34 -5.78
N HIS A 73 -3.96 -10.21 -4.57
CA HIS A 73 -3.58 -11.34 -3.72
C HIS A 73 -4.78 -12.23 -3.38
N ASP A 74 -5.94 -11.65 -3.08
CA ASP A 74 -7.18 -12.40 -2.78
C ASP A 74 -7.69 -13.24 -3.96
N ILE A 75 -7.29 -12.92 -5.20
CA ILE A 75 -7.60 -13.67 -6.41
C ILE A 75 -6.53 -14.74 -6.66
N LEU A 76 -5.24 -14.34 -6.61
CA LEU A 76 -4.10 -15.23 -6.91
C LEU A 76 -3.92 -16.34 -5.87
N PHE A 77 -4.16 -16.02 -4.59
CA PHE A 77 -4.00 -16.93 -3.46
C PHE A 77 -5.35 -17.33 -2.85
N ALA A 78 -6.39 -17.37 -3.68
CA ALA A 78 -7.72 -17.83 -3.29
C ALA A 78 -7.70 -19.29 -2.82
N SER A 79 -8.68 -19.66 -1.98
CA SER A 79 -8.87 -21.07 -1.60
C SER A 79 -9.20 -21.93 -2.82
N LYS A 80 -8.86 -23.23 -2.80
CA LYS A 80 -9.11 -24.15 -3.92
C LYS A 80 -10.55 -24.10 -4.45
N LYS A 81 -11.54 -23.96 -3.56
CA LYS A 81 -12.96 -23.81 -3.92
C LYS A 81 -13.19 -22.53 -4.74
N ARG A 82 -12.66 -21.40 -4.27
CA ARG A 82 -12.81 -20.09 -4.93
C ARG A 82 -12.03 -20.04 -6.24
N THR A 83 -10.84 -20.65 -6.31
CA THR A 83 -10.10 -20.80 -7.57
C THR A 83 -10.91 -21.60 -8.59
N ALA A 84 -11.53 -22.71 -8.20
CA ALA A 84 -12.38 -23.50 -9.10
C ALA A 84 -13.57 -22.69 -9.62
N GLU A 85 -14.23 -21.91 -8.77
CA GLU A 85 -15.32 -21.01 -9.17
C GLU A 85 -14.87 -19.94 -10.18
N LEU A 86 -13.71 -19.32 -9.95
CA LEU A 86 -13.13 -18.31 -10.86
C LEU A 86 -12.73 -18.93 -12.21
N MET A 87 -12.17 -20.14 -12.21
CA MET A 87 -11.79 -20.86 -13.43
C MET A 87 -13.00 -21.30 -14.25
N ILE A 88 -14.06 -21.81 -13.59
CA ILE A 88 -15.29 -22.23 -14.27
C ILE A 88 -15.98 -21.04 -14.96
N ARG A 89 -15.91 -19.85 -14.36
CA ARG A 89 -16.49 -18.63 -14.94
C ARG A 89 -15.59 -17.93 -15.96
N GLY A 90 -14.31 -18.30 -16.03
CA GLY A 90 -13.32 -17.62 -16.89
C GLY A 90 -12.91 -16.23 -16.39
N ASP A 91 -13.23 -15.88 -15.14
CA ASP A 91 -13.08 -14.52 -14.63
C ASP A 91 -11.63 -14.19 -14.22
N CYS A 92 -10.77 -15.19 -14.04
CA CYS A 92 -9.38 -14.99 -13.59
C CYS A 92 -8.59 -14.00 -14.46
N THR A 93 -8.67 -14.11 -15.79
CA THR A 93 -7.94 -13.23 -16.71
C THR A 93 -8.45 -11.80 -16.65
N LYS A 94 -9.77 -11.62 -16.53
CA LYS A 94 -10.41 -10.31 -16.36
C LYS A 94 -9.95 -9.63 -15.08
N TYR A 95 -9.88 -10.37 -13.97
CA TYR A 95 -9.42 -9.81 -12.69
C TYR A 95 -7.94 -9.37 -12.74
N ILE A 96 -7.08 -10.12 -13.43
CA ILE A 96 -5.67 -9.74 -13.61
C ILE A 96 -5.57 -8.46 -14.43
N ASP A 97 -6.31 -8.38 -15.54
CA ASP A 97 -6.36 -7.23 -16.43
C ASP A 97 -6.93 -5.97 -15.72
N ASP A 98 -7.99 -6.13 -14.93
CA ASP A 98 -8.53 -5.08 -14.06
C ASP A 98 -7.51 -4.61 -13.01
N ALA A 99 -6.76 -5.53 -12.39
CA ALA A 99 -5.70 -5.18 -11.44
C ALA A 99 -4.56 -4.41 -12.12
N SER A 100 -4.12 -4.85 -13.30
CA SER A 100 -3.10 -4.14 -14.09
C SER A 100 -3.55 -2.73 -14.47
N ARG A 101 -4.78 -2.56 -14.96
CA ARG A 101 -5.36 -1.24 -15.23
C ARG A 101 -5.42 -0.35 -14.00
N ALA A 102 -5.81 -0.91 -12.86
CA ALA A 102 -5.92 -0.15 -11.62
C ALA A 102 -4.55 0.33 -11.11
N VAL A 103 -3.50 -0.49 -11.26
CA VAL A 103 -2.12 -0.08 -10.93
C VAL A 103 -1.64 1.05 -11.84
N VAL A 104 -1.90 0.97 -13.15
CA VAL A 104 -1.55 2.05 -14.09
C VAL A 104 -2.30 3.35 -13.76
N ALA A 105 -3.59 3.25 -13.40
CA ALA A 105 -4.38 4.41 -13.00
C ALA A 105 -3.86 5.04 -11.69
N TRP A 106 -3.44 4.20 -10.74
CA TRP A 106 -2.80 4.65 -9.49
C TRP A 106 -1.47 5.36 -9.78
N ASP A 107 -0.63 4.78 -10.64
CA ASP A 107 0.65 5.37 -11.04
C ASP A 107 0.44 6.76 -11.65
N PHE A 108 -0.47 6.89 -12.61
CA PHE A 108 -0.81 8.17 -13.21
C PHE A 108 -1.37 9.20 -12.21
N ALA A 109 -2.15 8.75 -11.21
CA ALA A 109 -2.71 9.64 -10.20
C ALA A 109 -1.64 10.21 -9.24
N TRP A 110 -0.56 9.46 -9.00
CA TRP A 110 0.46 9.77 -8.00
C TRP A 110 1.85 10.10 -8.59
N ASP A 111 2.02 10.06 -9.91
CA ASP A 111 3.29 10.34 -10.62
C ASP A 111 3.89 11.72 -10.28
N GLN A 112 3.04 12.72 -10.01
CA GLN A 112 3.47 14.07 -9.66
C GLN A 112 3.86 14.23 -8.18
N LEU A 113 3.71 13.19 -7.37
CA LEU A 113 4.04 13.24 -5.94
C LEU A 113 5.56 13.29 -5.77
N THR A 114 6.09 14.50 -5.59
CA THR A 114 7.52 14.72 -5.41
C THR A 114 7.90 14.46 -3.95
N VAL A 115 8.44 13.28 -3.67
CA VAL A 115 9.03 12.95 -2.35
C VAL A 115 10.54 12.92 -2.48
N SER A 116 11.25 13.40 -1.46
CA SER A 116 12.70 13.46 -1.47
C SER A 116 13.31 12.05 -1.59
N PRO A 117 14.23 11.81 -2.55
CA PRO A 117 14.77 10.47 -2.83
C PRO A 117 15.62 9.90 -1.68
N TYR A 118 16.06 10.74 -0.73
CA TYR A 118 16.89 10.33 0.40
C TYR A 118 16.23 9.33 1.37
N ARG A 119 14.95 8.98 1.19
CA ARG A 119 14.23 8.04 2.07
C ARG A 119 14.07 6.64 1.50
N LEU A 120 14.37 6.40 0.22
CA LEU A 120 14.23 5.07 -0.40
C LEU A 120 15.48 4.19 -0.30
N ASP A 121 16.60 4.71 0.22
CA ASP A 121 17.78 3.91 0.56
C ASP A 121 17.86 3.66 2.07
N PRO A 122 17.45 2.46 2.57
CA PRO A 122 17.59 2.10 3.98
C PRO A 122 19.06 1.94 4.45
N PHE A 123 20.04 2.14 3.56
CA PHE A 123 21.46 1.89 3.82
C PHE A 123 22.38 3.10 3.67
N GLN A 124 21.88 4.29 3.32
CA GLN A 124 22.74 5.45 3.02
C GLN A 124 23.24 6.23 4.25
N GLY A 125 23.35 5.55 5.40
CA GLY A 125 23.87 6.13 6.65
C GLY A 125 24.68 5.16 7.52
N LEU A 126 24.98 3.95 7.02
CA LEU A 126 25.95 3.07 7.66
C LEU A 126 27.31 3.31 7.01
N GLU A 127 28.03 4.29 7.55
CA GLU A 127 29.48 4.45 7.31
C GLU A 127 30.20 3.11 7.58
N PRO A 128 31.13 2.67 6.72
CA PRO A 128 31.94 1.48 6.93
C PRO A 128 33.08 1.76 7.94
N GLU A 129 32.75 2.27 9.12
CA GLU A 129 33.63 2.22 10.29
C GLU A 129 33.10 1.14 11.22
N ILE A 130 33.60 -0.08 11.08
CA ILE A 130 33.82 -1.15 12.07
C ILE A 130 34.03 -2.46 11.28
N ILE A 131 35.10 -2.51 10.46
CA ILE A 131 35.79 -3.77 10.12
C ILE A 131 37.29 -3.46 10.03
N LYS A 132 37.88 -2.96 11.12
CA LYS A 132 39.29 -3.13 11.46
C LYS A 132 39.41 -3.15 12.98
N GLY A 133 39.41 -4.36 13.53
CA GLY A 133 39.60 -4.68 14.94
C GLY A 133 39.68 -6.19 15.07
#